data_AF-A0A7X7KP55-F1
#
_entry.id   AF-A0A7X7KP55-F1
#
_cell.length_a   1.000
_cell.length_b   1.000
_cell.length_c   1.000
_cell.angle_alpha   90.00
_cell.angle_beta   90.00
_cell.angle_gamma   90.00
#
_symmetry.space_group_name_H-M   'P 1'
#
loop_
_entity.id
_entity.type
_entity.pdbx_description
1 polymer ?
#
loop_
_entity_poly.entity_id
_entity_poly.type
_entity_poly.pdbx_seq_one_letter_code
_entity_poly.pdbx_strand_id
1 'polypeptide(L)'
;MGGRDLPGGETSSNVWSSLDGIEWTLEGEAGWSPRVCHGYAVFRGRIWIMGGVSDWKRDNQETLKNDIWFTADGRDWTEVKCAKTWSRRHQPATYVFRDRIWIAGGHAEPVNSEVWSWQPPQEWSF
;
A
#
# COMPACT_ATOMS: atom_id res chain seq x y z
N MET A 1 7.53 -1.79 -6.26
CA MET A 1 6.16 -2.35 -6.27
C MET A 1 5.19 -1.26 -6.65
N GLY A 2 4.32 -1.51 -7.61
CA GLY A 2 3.46 -0.51 -8.21
C GLY A 2 4.25 0.65 -8.80
N GLY A 3 3.67 1.85 -8.78
CA GLY A 3 4.31 3.03 -9.35
C GLY A 3 3.69 3.41 -10.69
N ARG A 4 4.42 4.19 -11.48
CA ARG A 4 3.96 4.74 -12.77
C ARG A 4 4.97 4.40 -13.84
N ASP A 5 4.51 3.76 -14.91
CA ASP A 5 5.33 3.47 -16.07
C ASP A 5 5.36 4.70 -17.01
N LEU A 6 6.53 5.03 -17.55
CA LEU A 6 6.72 6.10 -18.55
C LEU A 6 7.22 5.48 -19.87
N PRO A 7 6.71 5.85 -21.07
CA PRO A 7 5.79 6.96 -21.40
C PRO A 7 4.38 6.49 -21.84
N GLY A 8 3.38 6.87 -21.05
CA GLY A 8 1.95 6.52 -21.18
C GLY A 8 1.21 6.80 -19.86
N GLY A 9 1.94 6.76 -18.74
CA GLY A 9 1.55 7.35 -17.47
C GLY A 9 0.53 6.54 -16.67
N GLU A 10 0.28 5.31 -17.08
CA GLU A 10 -0.55 4.35 -16.36
C GLU A 10 0.13 3.95 -15.06
N THR A 11 -0.70 3.73 -14.03
CA THR A 11 -0.22 3.18 -12.78
C THR A 11 -0.06 1.67 -12.94
N SER A 12 0.82 1.08 -12.14
CA SER A 12 1.11 -0.36 -12.17
C SER A 12 0.79 -1.02 -10.83
N SER A 13 0.51 -2.33 -10.84
CA SER A 13 0.53 -3.23 -9.67
C SER A 13 1.69 -4.23 -9.72
N ASN A 14 2.62 -4.07 -10.67
CA ASN A 14 3.77 -4.94 -10.83
C ASN A 14 4.67 -4.95 -9.59
N VAL A 15 5.13 -6.14 -9.22
CA VAL A 15 6.10 -6.35 -8.17
C VAL A 15 7.41 -6.81 -8.80
N TRP A 16 8.46 -6.03 -8.52
CA TRP A 16 9.81 -6.29 -8.98
C TRP A 16 10.71 -6.47 -7.77
N SER A 17 11.63 -7.42 -7.85
CA SER A 17 12.65 -7.68 -6.83
C SER A 17 14.04 -7.63 -7.45
N SER A 18 15.04 -7.37 -6.62
CA SER A 18 16.45 -7.43 -6.99
C SER A 18 17.29 -7.68 -5.74
N LEU A 19 18.36 -8.46 -5.91
CA LEU A 19 19.35 -8.71 -4.84
C LEU A 19 20.49 -7.69 -4.88
N ASP A 20 20.74 -7.06 -6.03
CA ASP A 20 21.89 -6.17 -6.27
C ASP A 20 21.48 -4.74 -6.67
N GLY A 21 20.21 -4.51 -6.95
CA GLY A 21 19.66 -3.25 -7.44
C GLY A 21 19.95 -2.97 -8.92
N ILE A 22 20.62 -3.88 -9.62
CA ILE A 22 21.03 -3.75 -11.03
C ILE A 22 20.16 -4.65 -11.90
N GLU A 23 20.07 -5.93 -11.54
CA GLU A 23 19.24 -6.92 -12.24
C GLU A 23 17.91 -7.08 -11.52
N TRP A 24 16.82 -6.90 -12.26
CA TRP A 24 15.47 -6.90 -11.69
C TRP A 24 14.64 -8.04 -12.26
N THR A 25 13.97 -8.77 -11.38
CA THR A 25 13.05 -9.85 -11.74
C THR A 25 11.62 -9.41 -11.51
N LEU A 26 10.74 -9.62 -12.50
CA LEU A 26 9.31 -9.45 -12.35
C LEU A 26 8.77 -10.65 -11.56
N GLU A 27 8.31 -10.39 -10.33
CA GLU A 27 7.70 -11.41 -9.48
C GLU A 27 6.22 -11.66 -9.83
N GLY A 28 5.59 -10.68 -10.50
CA GLY A 28 4.23 -10.78 -11.00
C GLY A 28 3.42 -9.49 -10.81
N GLU A 29 2.13 -9.57 -11.12
CA GLU A 29 1.14 -8.54 -10.83
C GLU A 29 0.46 -8.84 -9.50
N ALA A 30 0.47 -7.87 -8.58
CA ALA A 30 -0.25 -8.02 -7.33
C ALA A 30 -1.77 -7.82 -7.52
N GLY A 31 -2.57 -8.45 -6.67
CA GLY A 31 -4.04 -8.45 -6.75
C GLY A 31 -4.74 -7.12 -6.46
N TRP A 32 -4.02 -6.08 -6.03
CA TRP A 32 -4.60 -4.74 -5.87
C TRP A 32 -4.70 -4.00 -7.20
N SER A 33 -5.62 -3.04 -7.26
CA SER A 33 -5.67 -2.10 -8.37
C SER A 33 -4.34 -1.35 -8.54
N PRO A 34 -3.84 -1.17 -9.77
CA PRO A 34 -2.66 -0.35 -10.05
C PRO A 34 -2.73 1.03 -9.38
N ARG A 35 -1.61 1.49 -8.80
CA ARG A 35 -1.58 2.73 -8.00
C ARG A 35 -0.19 3.30 -7.75
N VAL A 36 -0.16 4.59 -7.42
CA VAL A 36 1.01 5.33 -6.93
C VAL A 36 0.77 5.88 -5.52
N CYS A 37 1.82 6.40 -4.90
CA CYS A 37 1.74 7.15 -3.65
C CYS A 37 1.07 6.38 -2.49
N HIS A 38 1.15 5.05 -2.50
CA HIS A 38 0.70 4.22 -1.38
C HIS A 38 1.75 4.25 -0.26
N GLY A 39 1.31 4.00 0.96
CA GLY A 39 2.19 3.71 2.08
C GLY A 39 2.68 2.27 2.04
N TYR A 40 3.89 2.01 2.54
CA TYR A 40 4.43 0.67 2.70
C TYR A 40 5.15 0.48 4.03
N ALA A 41 5.20 -0.75 4.52
CA ALA A 41 5.96 -1.14 5.70
C ALA A 41 6.37 -2.62 5.63
N VAL A 42 7.48 -2.96 6.28
CA VAL A 42 7.80 -4.37 6.61
C VAL A 42 7.51 -4.57 8.08
N PHE A 43 6.62 -5.52 8.39
CA PHE A 43 6.18 -5.78 9.76
C PHE A 43 5.82 -7.25 9.93
N ARG A 44 6.35 -7.88 10.99
CA ARG A 44 6.15 -9.30 11.31
C ARG A 44 6.38 -10.24 10.12
N GLY A 45 7.54 -10.07 9.47
CA GLY A 45 7.98 -10.91 8.35
C GLY A 45 7.21 -10.72 7.04
N ARG A 46 6.41 -9.66 6.93
CA ARG A 46 5.54 -9.40 5.78
C ARG A 46 5.73 -7.99 5.24
N ILE A 47 5.50 -7.84 3.95
CA ILE A 47 5.44 -6.55 3.27
C ILE A 47 3.97 -6.12 3.24
N TRP A 48 3.73 -4.86 3.57
CA TRP A 48 2.39 -4.26 3.67
C TRP A 48 2.27 -3.09 2.71
N ILE A 49 1.14 -2.98 2.03
CA ILE A 49 0.77 -1.88 1.14
C ILE A 49 -0.56 -1.29 1.59
N MET A 50 -0.63 0.03 1.71
CA MET A 50 -1.80 0.72 2.27
C MET A 50 -2.13 2.01 1.51
N GLY A 51 -3.37 2.13 1.08
CA GLY A 51 -3.88 3.33 0.41
C GLY A 51 -3.23 3.62 -0.96
N GLY A 52 -3.08 4.90 -1.28
CA GLY A 52 -2.57 5.37 -2.57
C GLY A 52 -3.68 5.83 -3.51
N VAL A 53 -3.29 6.14 -4.76
CA VAL A 53 -4.20 6.64 -5.79
C VAL A 53 -3.99 5.88 -7.10
N SER A 54 -5.08 5.36 -7.67
CA SER A 54 -5.03 4.60 -8.93
C SER A 54 -4.91 5.49 -10.16
N ASP A 55 -5.39 6.73 -10.09
CA ASP A 55 -5.23 7.74 -11.14
C ASP A 55 -5.00 9.11 -10.48
N TRP A 56 -3.73 9.52 -10.44
CA TRP A 56 -3.32 10.77 -9.79
C TRP A 56 -3.87 12.03 -10.49
N LYS A 57 -4.33 11.93 -11.75
CA LYS A 57 -4.96 13.06 -12.46
C LYS A 57 -6.40 13.31 -12.00
N ARG A 58 -7.04 12.28 -11.44
CA ARG A 58 -8.40 12.31 -10.93
C ARG A 58 -8.38 12.03 -9.44
N ASP A 59 -7.91 12.97 -8.63
CA ASP A 59 -7.76 12.79 -7.19
C ASP A 59 -9.13 12.93 -6.48
N ASN A 60 -9.85 11.81 -6.34
CA ASN A 60 -11.20 11.78 -5.79
C ASN A 60 -11.51 10.45 -5.07
N GLN A 61 -12.70 10.31 -4.51
CA GLN A 61 -13.09 9.12 -3.73
C GLN A 61 -13.08 7.79 -4.52
N GLU A 62 -13.15 7.82 -5.86
CA GLU A 62 -13.13 6.62 -6.70
C GLU A 62 -11.70 6.10 -6.92
N THR A 63 -10.74 7.02 -7.02
CA THR A 63 -9.33 6.72 -7.33
C THR A 63 -8.48 6.56 -6.07
N LEU A 64 -8.82 7.26 -5.00
CA LEU A 64 -8.20 7.14 -3.69
C LEU A 64 -8.53 5.78 -3.06
N LYS A 65 -7.56 5.22 -2.36
CA LYS A 65 -7.66 3.88 -1.77
C LYS A 65 -7.43 3.94 -0.26
N ASN A 66 -7.98 2.95 0.44
CA ASN A 66 -7.83 2.72 1.89
C ASN A 66 -7.84 1.23 2.24
N ASP A 67 -7.63 0.38 1.23
CA ASP A 67 -7.39 -1.04 1.38
C ASP A 67 -5.99 -1.31 1.93
N ILE A 68 -5.84 -2.50 2.49
CA ILE A 68 -4.63 -3.00 3.12
C ILE A 68 -4.31 -4.34 2.48
N TRP A 69 -3.09 -4.48 2.00
CA TRP A 69 -2.61 -5.72 1.40
C TRP A 69 -1.31 -6.15 2.04
N PHE A 70 -1.10 -7.46 2.13
CA PHE A 70 0.16 -8.01 2.61
C PHE A 70 0.60 -9.25 1.85
N THR A 71 1.89 -9.53 1.92
CA THR A 71 2.52 -10.75 1.42
C THR A 71 3.68 -11.17 2.33
N ALA A 72 4.04 -12.44 2.31
CA ALA A 72 5.27 -12.94 2.91
C ALA A 72 6.43 -13.07 1.91
N ASP A 73 6.14 -13.12 0.60
CA ASP A 73 7.11 -13.51 -0.43
C ASP A 73 7.22 -12.53 -1.61
N GLY A 74 6.36 -11.50 -1.66
CA GLY A 74 6.35 -10.55 -2.78
C GLY A 74 5.49 -10.99 -3.96
N ARG A 75 4.96 -12.22 -3.95
CA ARG A 75 4.23 -12.84 -5.06
C ARG A 75 2.76 -13.01 -4.73
N ASP A 76 2.47 -13.67 -3.60
CA ASP A 76 1.12 -13.97 -3.18
C ASP A 76 0.63 -12.89 -2.22
N TRP A 77 -0.29 -12.06 -2.69
CA TRP A 77 -0.82 -10.92 -1.94
C TRP A 77 -2.25 -11.16 -1.48
N THR A 78 -2.50 -10.89 -0.21
CA THR A 78 -3.81 -11.04 0.43
C THR A 78 -4.32 -9.69 0.90
N GLU A 79 -5.57 -9.38 0.57
CA GLU A 79 -6.27 -8.19 1.09
C GLU A 79 -6.76 -8.44 2.52
N VAL A 80 -6.48 -7.52 3.44
CA VAL A 80 -7.08 -7.53 4.77
C VAL A 80 -8.48 -6.93 4.70
N LYS A 81 -9.49 -7.71 5.08
CA LYS A 81 -10.86 -7.22 5.22
C LYS A 81 -11.05 -6.61 6.61
N CYS A 82 -11.18 -5.29 6.66
CA CYS A 82 -11.45 -4.55 7.90
C CYS A 82 -12.86 -3.98 7.90
N ALA A 83 -13.57 -4.09 9.03
CA ALA A 83 -14.91 -3.50 9.19
C ALA A 83 -14.90 -1.97 9.14
N LYS A 84 -13.78 -1.35 9.54
CA LYS A 84 -13.54 0.09 9.49
C LYS A 84 -12.12 0.36 9.05
N THR A 85 -11.96 1.29 8.12
CA THR A 85 -10.67 1.76 7.61
C THR A 85 -10.62 3.30 7.68
N TRP A 86 -9.42 3.85 7.52
CA TRP A 86 -9.22 5.30 7.42
C TRP A 86 -9.89 5.86 6.15
N SER A 87 -10.07 7.18 6.15
CA SER A 87 -10.53 7.90 4.95
C SER A 87 -9.56 7.66 3.79
N ARG A 88 -10.09 7.37 2.59
CA ARG A 88 -9.30 7.13 1.36
C ARG A 88 -8.27 8.24 1.15
N ARG A 89 -7.00 7.86 0.93
CA ARG A 89 -5.88 8.81 0.89
C ARG A 89 -4.68 8.31 0.10
N HIS A 90 -3.86 9.25 -0.37
CA HIS A 90 -2.52 8.99 -0.91
C HIS A 90 -1.45 9.79 -0.14
N GLN A 91 -0.18 9.45 -0.39
CA GLN A 91 0.99 9.99 0.30
C GLN A 91 0.90 9.96 1.84
N PRO A 92 0.37 8.89 2.47
CA PRO A 92 0.41 8.81 3.92
C PRO A 92 1.86 8.65 4.41
N ALA A 93 2.17 9.17 5.58
CA ALA A 93 3.33 8.69 6.32
C ALA A 93 2.98 7.31 6.89
N THR A 94 3.75 6.28 6.51
CA THR A 94 3.56 4.90 6.97
C THR A 94 4.82 4.40 7.68
N TYR A 95 4.67 3.94 8.93
CA TYR A 95 5.80 3.51 9.74
C TYR A 95 5.39 2.48 10.80
N VAL A 96 6.35 1.66 11.24
CA VAL A 96 6.15 0.72 12.34
C VAL A 96 6.60 1.36 13.64
N PHE A 97 5.74 1.36 14.66
CA PHE A 97 6.08 1.85 15.99
C PHE A 97 5.24 1.15 17.05
N ARG A 98 5.87 0.72 18.15
CA ARG A 98 5.21 0.00 19.26
C ARG A 98 4.37 -1.21 18.78
N ASP A 99 4.99 -2.07 17.97
CA ASP A 99 4.40 -3.31 17.44
C ASP A 99 3.08 -3.09 16.67
N ARG A 100 3.01 -1.97 15.95
CA ARG A 100 1.86 -1.56 15.12
C ARG A 100 2.36 -0.88 13.86
N ILE A 101 1.57 -0.98 12.80
CA ILE A 101 1.73 -0.13 11.63
C ILE A 101 0.91 1.14 11.85
N TRP A 102 1.50 2.30 11.57
CA TRP A 102 0.85 3.60 11.68
C TRP A 102 0.68 4.22 10.29
N ILE A 103 -0.42 4.92 10.12
CA ILE A 103 -0.74 5.78 8.99
C ILE A 103 -1.07 7.16 9.55
N ALA A 104 -0.30 8.17 9.14
CA ALA A 104 -0.50 9.54 9.57
C ALA A 104 -0.54 10.50 8.39
N GLY A 105 -1.55 11.37 8.36
CA GLY A 105 -1.68 12.41 7.33
C GLY A 105 -1.83 11.84 5.91
N GLY A 106 -1.32 12.58 4.93
CA GLY A 106 -1.56 12.33 3.51
C GLY A 106 -2.74 13.14 2.97
N HIS A 107 -2.94 13.07 1.65
CA HIS A 107 -4.03 13.76 0.98
C HIS A 107 -5.26 12.87 0.94
N ALA A 108 -6.33 13.30 1.61
CA ALA A 108 -7.66 12.70 1.58
C ALA A 108 -8.66 13.74 1.04
N GLU A 109 -9.83 13.28 0.58
CA GLU A 109 -10.88 14.18 0.09
C GLU A 109 -12.20 13.96 0.86
N PRO A 110 -12.60 14.83 1.80
CA PRO A 110 -11.94 16.07 2.18
C PRO A 110 -10.65 15.83 2.98
N VAL A 111 -9.74 16.81 2.92
CA VAL A 111 -8.48 16.77 3.66
C VAL A 111 -8.76 16.69 5.16
N ASN A 112 -8.04 15.80 5.84
CA ASN A 112 -8.18 15.58 7.27
C ASN A 112 -6.83 15.26 7.92
N SER A 113 -6.81 15.20 9.24
CA SER A 113 -5.60 14.95 10.05
C SER A 113 -5.69 13.62 10.80
N GLU A 114 -6.38 12.63 10.24
CA GLU A 114 -6.51 11.33 10.88
C GLU A 114 -5.13 10.67 11.07
N VAL A 115 -4.96 10.06 12.24
CA VAL A 115 -3.84 9.16 12.54
C VAL A 115 -4.45 7.83 12.94
N TRP A 116 -4.05 6.77 12.24
CA TRP A 116 -4.55 5.42 12.44
C TRP A 116 -3.39 4.49 12.76
N SER A 117 -3.66 3.51 13.61
CA SER A 117 -2.77 2.37 13.80
C SER A 117 -3.51 1.10 13.43
N TRP A 118 -2.81 0.16 12.84
CA TRP A 118 -3.29 -1.18 12.56
C TRP A 118 -2.41 -2.20 13.27
N GLN A 119 -3.06 -3.21 13.84
CA GLN A 119 -2.41 -4.40 14.39
C GLN A 119 -3.08 -5.63 13.76
N PRO A 120 -2.33 -6.67 13.41
CA PRO A 120 -2.91 -7.95 13.04
C PRO A 120 -3.66 -8.55 14.24
N PRO A 121 -4.69 -9.38 13.98
CA PRO A 121 -5.34 -10.16 15.04
C PRO A 121 -4.33 -11.02 15.82
N GLN A 122 -4.60 -11.25 17.10
CA GLN A 122 -3.65 -11.93 17.98
C GLN A 122 -3.48 -13.42 17.61
N GLU A 123 -4.49 -13.99 16.96
CA GLU A 123 -4.53 -15.32 16.38
C GLU A 123 -3.67 -15.49 15.13
N TRP A 124 -3.22 -14.38 14.51
CA TRP A 124 -2.23 -14.46 13.44
C TRP A 124 -0.87 -14.69 14.06
N SER A 125 -0.48 -15.97 14.14
CA SER A 125 0.90 -16.35 14.40
C SER A 125 1.75 -16.00 13.18
N PHE A 126 2.87 -15.35 13.45
CA PHE A 126 3.91 -15.05 12.48
C PHE A 126 5.19 -15.69 12.98
#